data_AF-A0A2K4ZB67-F1
#
_entry.id   AF-A0A2K4ZB67-F1
#
_cell.length_a   1.000
_cell.length_b   1.000
_cell.length_c   1.000
_cell.angle_alpha   90.00
_cell.angle_beta   90.00
_cell.angle_gamma   90.00
#
_symmetry.space_group_name_H-M   'P 1'
#
loop_
_entity.id
_entity.type
_entity.pdbx_description
1 polymer ?
#
loop_
_entity_poly.entity_id
_entity_poly.type
_entity_poly.pdbx_seq_one_letter_code
_entity_poly.pdbx_strand_id
1 'polypeptide(L)'
;MEELLSELADVEEADALTAAAYFHAKFENIHPFADGNGRAGRLAMNYFLILHNHPPVIIHEEDRLEYYTALEAWDSVQDLDPLRNFLRMQTEKTWEKQIVRFEKCILKNI
;
A
#
# COMPACT_ATOMS: atom_id res chain seq x y z
N MET A 1 -18.66 1.09 0.45
CA MET A 1 -17.67 2.17 0.61
C MET A 1 -17.82 2.87 1.95
N GLU A 2 -19.02 3.34 2.33
CA GLU A 2 -19.25 3.97 3.64
C GLU A 2 -18.87 3.07 4.83
N GLU A 3 -19.31 1.81 4.80
CA GLU A 3 -18.92 0.78 5.79
C GLU A 3 -17.40 0.59 5.88
N LEU A 4 -16.70 0.48 4.74
CA LEU A 4 -15.24 0.36 4.69
C LEU A 4 -14.54 1.54 5.37
N LEU A 5 -15.06 2.75 5.16
CA LEU A 5 -14.47 3.94 5.77
C LEU A 5 -14.74 3.99 7.28
N SER A 6 -15.91 3.51 7.73
CA SER A 6 -16.19 3.43 9.17
C SER A 6 -15.30 2.42 9.90
N GLU A 7 -14.90 1.33 9.24
CA GLU A 7 -13.97 0.34 9.81
C GLU A 7 -12.56 0.91 10.02
N LEU A 8 -12.24 2.04 9.37
CA LEU A 8 -10.91 2.66 9.36
C LEU A 8 -10.86 4.01 10.11
N ALA A 9 -11.90 4.37 10.86
CA ALA A 9 -12.04 5.70 11.45
C ALA A 9 -11.03 6.02 12.57
N ASP A 10 -10.55 4.99 13.29
CA ASP A 10 -9.72 5.13 14.49
C ASP A 10 -8.43 4.28 14.38
N VAL A 11 -7.75 4.36 13.24
CA VAL A 11 -6.51 3.60 13.01
C VAL A 11 -5.33 4.32 13.67
N GLU A 12 -4.63 3.62 14.55
CA GLU A 12 -3.36 4.07 15.13
C GLU A 12 -2.23 4.04 14.09
N GLU A 13 -1.27 4.95 14.21
CA GLU A 13 -0.13 5.03 13.27
C GLU A 13 0.65 3.71 13.14
N ALA A 14 0.75 2.96 14.23
CA ALA A 14 1.42 1.66 14.26
C ALA A 14 0.75 0.61 13.36
N ASP A 15 -0.55 0.75 13.10
CA ASP A 15 -1.35 -0.17 12.29
C ASP A 15 -1.61 0.34 10.87
N ALA A 16 -1.06 1.51 10.51
CA ALA A 16 -1.30 2.19 9.24
C ALA A 16 -1.08 1.29 8.01
N LEU A 17 0.00 0.50 8.01
CA LEU A 17 0.30 -0.41 6.89
C LEU A 17 -0.73 -1.54 6.77
N THR A 18 -1.15 -2.11 7.89
CA THR A 18 -2.16 -3.18 7.93
C THR A 18 -3.52 -2.64 7.49
N ALA A 19 -3.92 -1.47 8.00
CA ALA A 19 -5.15 -0.79 7.61
C ALA A 19 -5.16 -0.39 6.13
N ALA A 20 -4.03 0.11 5.61
CA ALA A 20 -3.89 0.43 4.19
C ALA A 20 -3.98 -0.81 3.29
N ALA A 21 -3.38 -1.94 3.71
CA ALA A 21 -3.50 -3.22 3.02
C ALA A 21 -4.96 -3.67 2.96
N TYR A 22 -5.65 -3.62 4.10
CA TYR A 22 -7.06 -3.99 4.22
C TYR A 22 -7.96 -3.12 3.34
N PHE A 23 -7.76 -1.80 3.42
CA PHE A 23 -8.45 -0.84 2.56
C PHE A 23 -8.29 -1.19 1.09
N HIS A 24 -7.05 -1.44 0.65
CA HIS A 24 -6.75 -1.69 -0.75
C HIS A 24 -7.37 -3.01 -1.23
N ALA A 25 -7.25 -4.07 -0.44
CA ALA A 25 -7.87 -5.36 -0.71
C ALA A 25 -9.40 -5.25 -0.87
N LYS A 26 -10.09 -4.61 0.09
CA LYS A 26 -11.55 -4.39 -0.01
C LYS A 26 -11.91 -3.48 -1.18
N PHE A 27 -11.12 -2.44 -1.45
CA PHE A 27 -11.39 -1.52 -2.56
C PHE A 27 -11.31 -2.24 -3.92
N GLU A 28 -10.27 -3.04 -4.15
CA GLU A 28 -10.11 -3.82 -5.39
C GLU A 28 -11.21 -4.88 -5.54
N ASN A 29 -11.64 -5.49 -4.44
CA ASN A 29 -12.74 -6.45 -4.39
C ASN A 29 -14.11 -5.81 -4.73
N ILE A 30 -14.39 -4.60 -4.21
CA ILE A 30 -15.63 -3.85 -4.50
C ILE A 30 -15.66 -3.38 -5.97
N HIS A 31 -14.50 -3.02 -6.53
CA HIS A 31 -14.33 -2.57 -7.91
C HIS A 31 -15.31 -1.44 -8.33
N PRO A 32 -15.30 -0.27 -7.64
CA PRO A 32 -16.40 0.70 -7.71
C PRO A 32 -16.49 1.51 -9.01
N PHE A 33 -15.45 1.53 -9.85
CA PHE A 33 -15.39 2.32 -11.07
C PHE A 33 -15.40 1.46 -12.34
N ALA A 34 -15.81 2.04 -13.47
CA ALA A 34 -15.84 1.35 -14.77
C ALA A 34 -14.44 1.04 -15.35
N ASP A 35 -13.45 1.89 -15.05
CA ASP A 35 -12.03 1.66 -15.34
C ASP A 35 -11.16 2.38 -14.29
N GLY A 36 -9.92 1.96 -14.15
CA GLY A 36 -8.91 2.64 -13.35
C GLY A 36 -8.91 2.30 -11.87
N ASN A 37 -9.65 1.27 -11.44
CA ASN A 37 -9.69 0.81 -10.06
C ASN A 37 -8.28 0.61 -9.49
N GLY A 38 -7.43 -0.16 -10.15
CA GLY A 38 -6.05 -0.35 -9.69
C GLY A 38 -5.25 0.95 -9.48
N ARG A 39 -5.45 1.97 -10.33
CA ARG A 39 -4.77 3.28 -10.17
C ARG A 39 -5.36 4.05 -8.99
N ALA A 40 -6.69 4.11 -8.90
CA ALA A 40 -7.40 4.80 -7.85
C ALA A 40 -7.18 4.15 -6.47
N GLY A 41 -7.21 2.82 -6.40
CA GLY A 41 -6.99 2.04 -5.19
C GLY A 41 -5.58 2.25 -4.62
N ARG A 42 -4.55 2.17 -5.46
CA ARG A 42 -3.17 2.47 -5.05
C ARG A 42 -2.99 3.92 -4.60
N LEU A 43 -3.62 4.87 -5.30
CA LEU A 43 -3.55 6.29 -4.93
C LEU A 43 -4.23 6.52 -3.57
N ALA A 44 -5.41 5.97 -3.35
CA ALA A 44 -6.14 6.09 -2.10
C ALA A 44 -5.43 5.38 -0.94
N MET A 45 -4.84 4.19 -1.17
CA MET A 45 -3.98 3.49 -0.22
C MET A 45 -2.80 4.37 0.20
N ASN A 46 -2.08 4.97 -0.77
CA ASN A 46 -0.97 5.86 -0.45
C ASN A 46 -1.39 7.14 0.25
N TYR A 47 -2.55 7.70 -0.11
CA TYR A 47 -3.12 8.84 0.57
C TYR A 47 -3.42 8.51 2.04
N PHE A 48 -4.02 7.35 2.31
CA PHE A 48 -4.27 6.86 3.66
C PHE A 48 -2.97 6.72 4.47
N LEU A 49 -1.92 6.13 3.89
CA LEU A 49 -0.62 5.99 4.56
C LEU A 49 -0.04 7.36 4.95
N ILE A 50 -0.08 8.33 4.05
CA ILE A 50 0.42 9.69 4.30
C ILE A 50 -0.34 10.37 5.44
N LEU A 51 -1.66 10.19 5.52
CA LEU A 51 -2.47 10.74 6.61
C LEU A 51 -2.10 10.18 7.98
N HIS A 52 -1.58 8.95 8.03
CA HIS A 52 -1.16 8.26 9.26
C HIS A 52 0.35 8.30 9.48
N ASN A 53 1.03 9.33 8.96
CA ASN A 53 2.48 9.52 9.08
C ASN A 53 3.34 8.33 8.59
N HIS A 54 2.77 7.46 7.75
CA HIS A 54 3.48 6.35 7.15
C HIS A 54 4.01 6.76 5.77
N PRO A 55 5.26 6.43 5.43
CA PRO A 55 5.80 6.75 4.12
C PRO A 55 5.01 6.06 2.98
N PRO A 56 4.75 6.73 1.84
CA PRO A 56 4.08 6.11 0.71
C PRO A 56 4.90 4.98 0.09
N VAL A 57 4.20 4.05 -0.56
CA VAL A 57 4.74 2.81 -1.12
C VAL A 57 4.60 2.80 -2.64
N ILE A 58 5.68 2.40 -3.33
CA ILE A 58 5.65 2.12 -4.76
C ILE A 58 5.53 0.62 -4.96
N ILE A 59 4.47 0.19 -5.64
CA ILE A 59 4.36 -1.19 -6.13
C ILE A 59 5.14 -1.26 -7.44
N HIS A 60 6.27 -1.94 -7.39
CA HIS A 60 7.20 -2.08 -8.50
C HIS A 60 6.67 -3.02 -9.59
N GLU A 61 6.90 -2.68 -10.86
CA GLU A 61 6.40 -3.45 -12.00
C GLU A 61 7.00 -4.86 -12.05
N GLU A 62 8.27 -5.00 -11.65
CA GLU A 62 8.94 -6.30 -11.58
C GLU A 62 8.31 -7.28 -10.58
N ASP A 63 7.57 -6.78 -9.57
CA ASP A 63 6.93 -7.60 -8.53
C ASP A 63 5.40 -7.68 -8.72
N ARG A 64 4.93 -7.40 -9.95
CA ARG A 64 3.50 -7.36 -10.29
C ARG A 64 2.81 -8.71 -10.08
N LEU A 65 3.52 -9.82 -10.28
CA LEU A 65 2.96 -11.15 -10.11
C LEU A 65 2.65 -11.42 -8.64
N GLU A 66 3.60 -11.15 -7.75
CA GLU A 66 3.47 -11.29 -6.31
C GLU A 66 2.34 -10.40 -5.76
N TYR A 67 2.20 -9.19 -6.28
CA TYR A 67 1.10 -8.30 -5.95
C TYR A 67 -0.27 -8.91 -6.24
N TYR A 68 -0.48 -9.47 -7.44
CA TYR A 68 -1.76 -10.10 -7.78
C TYR A 68 -2.00 -11.39 -7.00
N THR A 69 -0.97 -12.21 -6.78
CA THR A 69 -1.07 -13.40 -5.93
C THR A 69 -1.51 -13.03 -4.51
N ALA A 70 -0.99 -11.92 -3.98
CA ALA A 70 -1.39 -11.42 -2.67
C ALA A 70 -2.85 -10.93 -2.62
N LEU A 71 -3.34 -10.30 -3.69
CA LEU A 71 -4.75 -9.92 -3.80
C LEU A 71 -5.67 -11.15 -3.96
N GLU A 72 -5.24 -12.16 -4.71
CA GLU A 72 -6.00 -13.40 -4.89
C GLU A 72 -6.20 -14.17 -3.58
N ALA A 73 -5.24 -14.12 -2.66
CA ALA A 73 -5.36 -14.70 -1.33
C ALA A 73 -6.49 -14.04 -0.52
N TRP A 74 -6.63 -12.71 -0.63
CA TRP A 74 -7.76 -12.00 -0.05
C TRP A 74 -9.07 -12.40 -0.72
N ASP A 75 -9.13 -12.38 -2.05
CA ASP A 75 -10.36 -12.69 -2.78
C ASP A 75 -10.85 -14.13 -2.55
N SER A 76 -9.94 -15.08 -2.35
CA SER A 76 -10.28 -16.51 -2.21
C SER A 76 -10.67 -16.88 -0.78
N VAL A 77 -9.88 -16.47 0.21
CA VAL A 77 -10.01 -16.94 1.61
C VAL A 77 -9.98 -15.81 2.64
N GLN A 78 -10.00 -14.54 2.20
CA GLN A 78 -9.93 -13.35 3.05
C GLN A 78 -8.66 -13.30 3.91
N ASP A 79 -7.55 -13.87 3.40
CA ASP A 79 -6.25 -13.78 4.04
C ASP A 79 -5.54 -12.49 3.63
N LEU A 80 -5.37 -11.57 4.59
CA LEU A 80 -4.72 -10.28 4.38
C LEU A 80 -3.19 -10.36 4.49
N ASP A 81 -2.65 -11.37 5.16
CA ASP A 81 -1.23 -11.45 5.50
C ASP A 81 -0.32 -11.40 4.26
N PRO A 82 -0.64 -12.07 3.13
CA PRO A 82 0.13 -11.95 1.90
C PRO A 82 0.26 -10.51 1.41
N LEU A 83 -0.83 -9.74 1.38
CA LEU A 83 -0.81 -8.35 0.90
C LEU A 83 -0.09 -7.43 1.88
N ARG A 84 -0.33 -7.59 3.19
CA ARG A 84 0.40 -6.82 4.23
C ARG A 84 1.91 -7.04 4.11
N ASN A 85 2.33 -8.30 3.99
CA ASN A 85 3.75 -8.66 3.88
C ASN A 85 4.36 -8.15 2.57
N PHE A 86 3.61 -8.23 1.46
CA PHE A 86 4.02 -7.67 0.18
C PHE A 86 4.23 -6.15 0.27
N LEU A 87 3.28 -5.40 0.85
CA LEU A 87 3.41 -3.95 0.99
C LEU A 87 4.57 -3.56 1.91
N ARG A 88 4.85 -4.34 2.98
CA ARG A 88 6.05 -4.13 3.82
C ARG A 88 7.33 -4.23 2.98
N MET A 89 7.47 -5.29 2.18
CA MET A 89 8.62 -5.48 1.29
C MET A 89 8.74 -4.34 0.27
N GLN A 90 7.63 -3.91 -0.34
CA GLN A 90 7.63 -2.78 -1.28
C GLN A 90 8.00 -1.46 -0.59
N THR A 91 7.61 -1.28 0.68
CA THR A 91 7.99 -0.11 1.49
C THR A 91 9.50 -0.08 1.68
N GLU A 92 10.10 -1.16 2.15
CA GLU A 92 11.55 -1.29 2.34
C GLU A 92 12.28 -1.01 1.02
N LYS A 93 11.86 -1.66 -0.07
CA LYS A 93 12.43 -1.49 -1.43
C LYS A 93 12.32 -0.06 -1.94
N THR A 94 11.21 0.62 -1.64
CA THR A 94 11.00 2.03 -2.02
C THR A 94 11.99 2.93 -1.28
N TRP A 95 12.09 2.80 0.04
CA TRP A 95 12.77 3.77 0.88
C TRP A 95 14.27 3.52 1.03
N GLU A 96 14.74 2.28 0.95
CA GLU A 96 16.18 1.96 0.92
C GLU A 96 16.86 2.70 -0.25
N LYS A 97 16.27 2.64 -1.45
CA LYS A 97 16.78 3.34 -2.63
C LYS A 97 16.77 4.86 -2.47
N GLN A 98 15.74 5.42 -1.82
CA GLN A 98 15.61 6.86 -1.62
C GLN A 98 16.59 7.40 -0.57
N ILE A 99 16.81 6.66 0.52
CA ILE A 99 17.81 7.00 1.53
C ILE A 99 19.20 7.04 0.89
N VAL A 100 19.60 5.98 0.18
CA VAL A 100 20.89 5.94 -0.53
C VAL A 100 21.03 7.08 -1.53
N ARG A 101 19.96 7.43 -2.25
CA ARG A 101 19.94 8.56 -3.19
C ARG A 101 20.12 9.90 -2.46
N PHE A 102 19.43 10.07 -1.33
CA PHE A 102 19.46 11.29 -0.53
C PHE A 102 20.85 11.50 0.07
N GLU A 103 21.46 10.47 0.66
CA GLU A 103 22.83 10.51 1.20
C GLU A 103 23.85 10.91 0.13
N LYS A 104 23.77 10.33 -1.07
CA LYS A 104 24.63 10.71 -2.20
C LYS A 104 24.43 12.16 -2.65
N CYS A 105 23.23 12.71 -2.49
CA CYS A 105 22.92 14.10 -2.82
C CYS A 105 23.52 15.05 -1.78
N ILE A 106 23.42 14.73 -0.49
CA ILE A 106 24.04 15.52 0.58
C ILE A 106 25.55 15.53 0.45
N LEU A 107 26.19 14.37 0.28
CA LEU A 107 27.65 14.24 0.19
C LEU A 107 28.26 14.90 -1.05
N LYS A 108 27.47 15.17 -2.10
CA LYS A 108 27.91 15.92 -3.29
C LYS A 108 27.82 17.44 -3.13
N ASN A 109 27.15 17.93 -2.09
CA ASN A 109 26.91 19.35 -1.83
C ASN A 109 27.70 19.89 -0.62
N ILE A 110 28.66 19.11 -0.10
CA ILE A 110 29.67 19.50 0.90
C ILE A 110 31.04 19.37 0.22
#